data_AF-A0A350NXP0-F1
#
_entry.id   AF-A0A350NXP0-F1
#
_cell.length_a   1.000
_cell.length_b   1.000
_cell.length_c   1.000
_cell.angle_alpha   90.00
_cell.angle_beta   90.00
_cell.angle_gamma   90.00
#
_symmetry.space_group_name_H-M   'P 1'
#
loop_
_entity.id
_entity.type
_entity.pdbx_description
1 polymer ?
#
loop_
_entity_poly.entity_id
_entity_poly.type
_entity_poly.pdbx_seq_one_letter_code
_entity_poly.pdbx_strand_id
1 'polypeptide(L)'
;MTDLQRSFRTGIVCLVALCFAQCSLAQISRGGSPDWDVVVEEIPTFRLPAIDRGSLAAEDAVTDTYKEVPWRFGVEFEVDISPAQQGQWTMEANERIWRMQFDSPEALALSFYFDEFEVPKGAQLFVWNATRTDFIGAFDHRNNKDWG
;
A
#
# COMPACT_ATOMS: atom_id res chain seq x y z
N MET A 1 23.18 -17.92 -47.87
CA MET A 1 21.97 -17.08 -47.78
C MET A 1 21.08 -17.38 -46.56
N THR A 2 21.42 -18.37 -45.73
CA THR A 2 20.66 -18.77 -44.53
C THR A 2 21.05 -17.99 -43.26
N ASP A 3 22.30 -17.54 -43.13
CA ASP A 3 22.78 -16.84 -41.93
C ASP A 3 22.31 -15.38 -41.82
N LEU A 4 22.21 -14.69 -42.96
CA LEU A 4 21.69 -13.31 -43.00
C LEU A 4 20.22 -13.24 -42.58
N GLN A 5 19.42 -14.24 -42.98
CA GLN A 5 18.01 -14.35 -42.59
C GLN A 5 17.85 -14.74 -41.11
N ARG A 6 18.76 -15.52 -40.53
CA ARG A 6 18.78 -15.80 -39.09
C ARG A 6 19.13 -14.57 -38.26
N SER A 7 20.17 -13.83 -38.64
CA SER A 7 20.57 -12.59 -37.96
C SER A 7 19.46 -11.53 -37.99
N PHE A 8 18.77 -11.39 -39.12
CA PHE A 8 17.63 -10.47 -39.26
C PHE A 8 16.43 -10.88 -38.38
N ARG A 9 16.11 -12.18 -38.29
CA ARG A 9 15.04 -12.70 -37.42
C ARG A 9 15.37 -12.54 -35.94
N THR A 10 16.61 -12.82 -35.53
CA THR A 10 17.06 -12.59 -34.15
C THR A 10 17.03 -11.10 -33.79
N GLY A 11 17.42 -10.22 -34.73
CA GLY A 11 17.33 -8.77 -34.55
C GLY A 11 15.89 -8.29 -34.30
N ILE A 12 14.92 -8.79 -35.07
CA ILE A 12 13.50 -8.46 -34.87
C ILE A 12 12.99 -8.97 -33.52
N VAL A 13 13.34 -10.20 -33.12
CA VAL A 13 12.94 -10.77 -31.82
C VAL A 13 13.52 -9.93 -30.66
N CYS A 14 14.79 -9.53 -30.74
CA CYS A 14 15.40 -8.65 -29.74
C CYS A 14 14.74 -7.26 -29.71
N LEU A 15 14.36 -6.71 -30.86
CA LEU A 15 13.70 -5.40 -30.95
C LEU A 15 12.29 -5.42 -30.35
N VAL A 16 11.52 -6.50 -30.60
CA VAL A 16 10.19 -6.70 -30.00
C VAL A 16 10.29 -6.90 -28.49
N ALA A 17 11.27 -7.67 -28.00
CA ALA A 17 11.50 -7.85 -26.57
C ALA A 17 11.88 -6.53 -25.86
N LEU A 18 12.65 -5.66 -26.53
CA LEU A 18 13.01 -4.34 -25.99
C LEU A 18 11.80 -3.41 -25.88
N CYS A 19 10.86 -3.46 -26.83
CA CYS A 19 9.62 -2.68 -26.79
C CYS A 19 8.65 -3.15 -25.69
N PHE A 20 8.59 -4.45 -25.39
CA PHE A 20 7.77 -4.98 -24.29
C PHE A 20 8.31 -4.60 -22.90
N ALA A 21 9.63 -4.43 -22.76
CA ALA A 21 10.25 -4.02 -21.50
C ALA A 21 9.89 -2.58 -21.08
N GLN A 22 9.40 -1.74 -21.99
CA GLN A 22 9.03 -0.34 -21.70
C GLN A 22 7.61 -0.16 -21.14
N CYS A 23 6.80 -1.22 -21.08
CA CYS A 23 5.43 -1.16 -20.52
C CYS A 23 5.35 -1.52 -19.02
N SER A 24 6.47 -1.73 -18.34
CA SER A 24 6.51 -2.19 -16.94
C SER A 24 6.45 -1.07 -15.88
N LEU A 25 6.27 0.19 -16.27
CA LEU A 25 6.02 1.31 -15.34
C LEU A 25 4.54 1.36 -14.90
N ALA A 26 4.02 0.24 -14.40
CA ALA A 26 2.59 0.05 -14.14
C ALA A 26 2.12 0.48 -12.73
N GLN A 27 3.00 0.98 -11.86
CA GLN A 27 2.60 1.48 -10.55
C GLN A 27 2.48 3.01 -10.58
N ILE A 28 1.28 3.54 -10.33
CA ILE A 28 1.05 4.99 -10.15
C ILE A 28 1.53 5.39 -8.75
N SER A 29 2.80 5.13 -8.43
CA SER A 29 3.48 5.78 -7.32
C SER A 29 4.06 7.08 -7.86
N ARG A 30 3.61 8.22 -7.34
CA ARG A 30 3.98 9.55 -7.88
C ARG A 30 5.37 10.03 -7.40
N GLY A 31 6.26 9.11 -7.03
CA GLY A 31 7.54 9.43 -6.41
C GLY A 31 7.38 10.01 -5.00
N GLY A 32 8.45 10.62 -4.48
CA GLY A 32 8.53 11.10 -3.11
C GLY A 32 8.95 10.01 -2.12
N SER A 33 9.19 10.42 -0.87
CA SER A 33 9.43 9.52 0.25
C SER A 33 8.73 10.07 1.49
N PRO A 34 8.33 9.21 2.43
CA PRO A 34 7.90 9.66 3.75
C PRO A 34 8.95 10.57 4.38
N ASP A 35 8.51 11.49 5.22
CA ASP A 35 9.42 12.21 6.09
C ASP A 35 9.90 11.26 7.20
N TRP A 36 11.20 10.94 7.15
CA TRP A 36 11.87 10.02 8.07
C TRP A 36 12.37 10.69 9.35
N ASP A 37 12.32 12.02 9.46
CA ASP A 37 12.81 12.77 10.61
C ASP A 37 11.77 12.80 11.75
N VAL A 38 11.42 11.61 12.24
CA VAL A 38 10.47 11.43 13.32
C VAL A 38 10.95 10.34 14.27
N VAL A 39 10.64 10.48 15.56
CA VAL A 39 10.79 9.41 16.56
C VAL A 39 9.49 8.60 16.55
N VAL A 40 9.54 7.34 16.11
CA VAL A 40 8.33 6.51 15.88
C VAL A 40 7.54 6.32 17.16
N GLU A 41 8.24 6.18 18.29
CA GLU A 41 7.68 5.97 19.62
C GLU A 41 6.85 7.16 20.13
N GLU A 42 7.03 8.35 19.57
CA GLU A 42 6.25 9.55 19.94
C GLU A 42 4.92 9.66 19.17
N ILE A 43 4.75 8.87 18.10
CA ILE A 43 3.55 8.90 17.28
C ILE A 43 2.39 8.22 18.03
N PRO A 44 1.21 8.87 18.16
CA PRO A 44 0.05 8.25 18.77
C PRO A 44 -0.32 6.93 18.06
N THR A 45 -0.42 5.86 18.85
CA THR A 45 -0.73 4.52 18.35
C THR A 45 -2.18 4.16 18.63
N PHE A 46 -2.90 3.77 17.58
CA PHE A 46 -4.21 3.15 17.66
C PHE A 46 -4.06 1.63 17.59
N ARG A 47 -4.54 0.93 18.63
CA ARG A 47 -4.43 -0.52 18.74
C ARG A 47 -5.74 -1.19 18.30
N LEU A 48 -5.63 -2.01 17.28
CA LEU A 48 -6.70 -2.87 16.77
C LEU A 48 -6.84 -4.12 17.65
N PRO A 49 -8.01 -4.80 17.62
CA PRO A 49 -8.17 -6.09 18.26
C PRO A 49 -7.16 -7.11 17.73
N ALA A 50 -6.66 -7.97 18.61
CA ALA A 50 -5.74 -9.04 18.21
C ALA A 50 -6.45 -10.04 17.29
N ILE A 51 -5.73 -10.50 16.26
CA ILE A 51 -6.22 -11.51 15.34
C ILE A 51 -6.03 -12.91 15.96
N ASP A 52 -7.13 -13.66 16.19
CA ASP A 52 -7.05 -15.06 16.60
C ASP A 52 -6.78 -15.98 15.40
N ARG A 53 -5.51 -16.10 15.03
CA ARG A 53 -5.10 -16.95 13.92
C ARG A 53 -5.45 -18.42 14.10
N GLY A 54 -5.54 -18.89 15.35
CA GLY A 54 -5.85 -20.28 15.66
C GLY A 54 -7.29 -20.61 15.30
N SER A 55 -8.22 -19.77 15.75
CA SER A 55 -9.64 -19.89 15.39
C SER A 55 -9.83 -19.74 13.88
N LEU A 56 -9.22 -18.70 13.31
CA LEU A 56 -9.34 -18.42 11.88
C LEU A 56 -8.83 -19.60 11.02
N ALA A 57 -7.65 -20.14 11.33
CA ALA A 57 -7.12 -21.29 10.59
C ALA A 57 -8.01 -22.54 10.69
N ALA A 58 -8.69 -22.74 11.83
CA ALA A 58 -9.63 -23.85 12.00
C ALA A 58 -10.89 -23.67 11.14
N GLU A 59 -11.42 -22.45 11.04
CA GLU A 59 -12.54 -22.11 10.16
C GLU A 59 -12.18 -22.26 8.66
N ASP A 60 -10.98 -21.81 8.28
CA ASP A 60 -10.49 -21.92 6.90
C ASP A 60 -10.27 -23.38 6.52
N ALA A 61 -9.75 -24.23 7.43
CA ALA A 61 -9.55 -25.65 7.17
C ALA A 61 -10.86 -26.40 6.83
N VAL A 62 -11.99 -25.94 7.37
CA VAL A 62 -13.32 -26.46 7.00
C VAL A 62 -13.75 -25.92 5.64
N THR A 63 -13.58 -24.62 5.41
CA THR A 63 -14.05 -23.93 4.22
C THR A 63 -13.24 -24.28 2.96
N ASP A 64 -11.94 -24.51 3.10
CA ASP A 64 -11.01 -24.88 2.02
C ASP A 64 -11.37 -26.21 1.33
N THR A 65 -12.17 -27.05 2.00
CA THR A 65 -12.71 -28.26 1.38
C THR A 65 -13.70 -27.96 0.25
N TYR A 66 -14.30 -26.77 0.27
CA TYR A 66 -15.28 -26.29 -0.71
C TYR A 66 -14.65 -25.27 -1.66
N LYS A 67 -14.22 -25.75 -2.84
CA LYS A 67 -13.58 -24.91 -3.87
C LYS A 67 -14.46 -23.82 -4.49
N GLU A 68 -15.75 -23.81 -4.15
CA GLU A 68 -16.71 -22.81 -4.64
C GLU A 68 -16.83 -21.59 -3.71
N VAL A 69 -16.18 -21.63 -2.53
CA VAL A 69 -16.18 -20.51 -1.58
C VAL A 69 -14.89 -19.69 -1.77
N PRO A 70 -14.97 -18.35 -1.84
CA PRO A 70 -13.79 -17.50 -1.92
C PRO A 70 -12.94 -17.64 -0.67
N TRP A 71 -11.62 -17.60 -0.85
CA TRP A 71 -10.67 -17.68 0.25
C TRP A 71 -10.69 -16.39 1.06
N ARG A 72 -10.59 -16.51 2.38
CA ARG A 72 -10.47 -15.34 3.26
C ARG A 72 -9.10 -14.69 3.05
N PHE A 73 -9.12 -13.41 2.67
CA PHE A 73 -7.90 -12.61 2.48
C PHE A 73 -7.50 -11.84 3.76
N GLY A 74 -8.49 -11.43 4.57
CA GLY A 74 -8.25 -10.65 5.78
C GLY A 74 -9.48 -10.59 6.69
N VAL A 75 -9.30 -9.95 7.84
CA VAL A 75 -10.37 -9.61 8.78
C VAL A 75 -10.52 -8.09 8.78
N GLU A 76 -11.73 -7.63 8.55
CA GLU A 76 -12.06 -6.20 8.51
C GLU A 76 -12.40 -5.70 9.91
N PHE A 77 -11.90 -4.50 10.23
CA PHE A 77 -12.24 -3.78 11.45
C PHE A 77 -12.70 -2.38 11.07
N GLU A 78 -13.95 -2.05 11.39
CA GLU A 78 -14.45 -0.69 11.26
C GLU A 78 -13.83 0.20 12.34
N VAL A 79 -13.35 1.37 11.94
CA VAL A 79 -12.72 2.36 12.84
C VAL A 79 -13.20 3.75 12.47
N ASP A 80 -13.33 4.63 13.46
CA ASP A 80 -13.66 6.04 13.27
C ASP A 80 -12.41 6.88 13.58
N ILE A 81 -11.63 7.16 12.53
CA ILE A 81 -10.34 7.84 12.62
C ILE A 81 -10.30 8.97 11.58
N SER A 82 -10.05 10.19 12.05
CA SER A 82 -9.85 11.37 11.22
C SER A 82 -8.59 12.14 11.66
N PRO A 83 -7.83 12.74 10.73
CA PRO A 83 -6.72 13.62 11.08
C PRO A 83 -7.12 14.83 11.94
N ALA A 84 -8.40 15.17 12.00
CA ALA A 84 -8.94 16.26 12.80
C ALA A 84 -9.06 15.91 14.29
N GLN A 85 -9.29 14.63 14.62
CA GLN A 85 -9.57 14.17 15.97
C GLN A 85 -8.44 13.31 16.56
N GLN A 86 -7.75 12.52 15.73
CA GLN A 86 -6.70 11.61 16.17
C GLN A 86 -5.36 11.87 15.46
N GLY A 87 -4.31 11.22 15.97
CA GLY A 87 -2.94 11.39 15.51
C GLY A 87 -2.29 12.66 16.05
N GLN A 88 -1.12 12.98 15.49
CA GLN A 88 -0.31 14.12 15.91
C GLN A 88 0.01 14.98 14.71
N TRP A 89 -0.23 16.29 14.85
CA TRP A 89 0.24 17.29 13.91
C TRP A 89 1.52 17.94 14.42
N THR A 90 2.56 17.91 13.61
CA THR A 90 3.83 18.59 13.86
C THR A 90 4.10 19.63 12.78
N MET A 91 5.03 20.55 13.07
CA MET A 91 5.48 21.56 12.12
C MET A 91 6.98 21.36 11.91
N GLU A 92 7.37 20.96 10.70
CA GLU A 92 8.72 20.55 10.33
C GLU A 92 9.14 21.31 9.08
N ALA A 93 10.26 22.04 9.13
CA ALA A 93 10.82 22.79 7.99
C ALA A 93 9.80 23.64 7.18
N ASN A 94 8.77 24.18 7.85
CA ASN A 94 7.67 24.99 7.30
C ASN A 94 6.54 24.19 6.62
N GLU A 95 6.48 22.88 6.84
CA GLU A 95 5.39 21.99 6.45
C GLU A 95 4.66 21.47 7.69
N ARG A 96 3.35 21.25 7.55
CA ARG A 96 2.52 20.68 8.61
C ARG A 96 2.33 19.19 8.33
N ILE A 97 2.87 18.33 9.19
CA ILE A 97 2.87 16.88 8.97
C ILE A 97 1.94 16.23 10.00
N TRP A 98 1.07 15.34 9.53
CA TRP A 98 0.23 14.51 10.39
C TRP A 98 0.75 13.09 10.41
N ARG A 99 0.83 12.49 11.60
CA ARG A 99 1.26 11.10 11.77
C ARG A 99 0.38 10.36 12.76
N MET A 100 0.17 9.08 12.48
CA MET A 100 -0.56 8.15 13.32
C MET A 100 -0.04 6.74 13.08
N GLN A 101 0.05 5.94 14.14
CA GLN A 101 0.49 4.56 14.07
C GLN A 101 -0.70 3.63 14.30
N PHE A 102 -0.72 2.50 13.59
CA PHE A 102 -1.69 1.43 13.76
C PHE A 102 -0.97 0.15 14.18
N ASP A 103 -1.42 -0.46 15.27
CA ASP A 103 -0.89 -1.70 15.84
C ASP A 103 -1.97 -2.77 15.84
N SER A 104 -1.77 -3.87 15.09
CA SER A 104 -2.69 -5.01 15.05
C SER A 104 -1.93 -6.29 15.42
N PRO A 105 -2.02 -6.73 16.67
CA PRO A 105 -1.31 -7.91 17.13
C PRO A 105 -1.68 -9.16 16.30
N GLU A 106 -0.68 -9.97 15.98
CA GLU A 106 -0.79 -11.21 15.19
C GLU A 106 -1.18 -11.04 13.71
N ALA A 107 -1.41 -9.81 13.24
CA ALA A 107 -1.64 -9.55 11.81
C ALA A 107 -0.33 -9.68 11.00
N LEU A 108 -0.41 -10.29 9.80
CA LEU A 108 0.73 -10.40 8.87
C LEU A 108 0.93 -9.14 8.04
N ALA A 109 -0.17 -8.46 7.72
CA ALA A 109 -0.20 -7.25 6.90
C ALA A 109 -1.43 -6.43 7.29
N LEU A 110 -1.38 -5.14 7.00
CA LEU A 110 -2.51 -4.23 7.15
C LEU A 110 -2.91 -3.72 5.77
N SER A 111 -4.22 -3.71 5.53
CA SER A 111 -4.83 -3.05 4.38
C SER A 111 -5.72 -1.94 4.90
N PHE A 112 -5.63 -0.75 4.30
CA PHE A 112 -6.40 0.41 4.70
C PHE A 112 -7.46 0.68 3.64
N TYR A 113 -8.70 0.75 4.10
CA TYR A 113 -9.84 1.23 3.33
C TYR A 113 -10.26 2.57 3.94
N PHE A 114 -10.38 3.59 3.10
CA PHE A 114 -10.79 4.93 3.51
C PHE A 114 -12.22 5.16 3.05
N ASP A 115 -13.12 5.46 3.98
CA ASP A 115 -14.49 5.85 3.66
C ASP A 115 -14.51 7.17 2.87
N GLU A 116 -13.67 8.12 3.29
CA GLU A 116 -13.47 9.39 2.60
C GLU A 116 -11.96 9.62 2.36
N PHE A 117 -11.59 9.83 1.09
CA PHE A 117 -10.23 10.14 0.70
C PHE A 117 -10.18 11.50 -0.01
N GLU A 118 -9.95 12.55 0.77
CA GLU A 118 -9.81 13.92 0.29
C GLU A 118 -8.44 14.50 0.69
N VAL A 119 -7.47 14.41 -0.21
CA VAL A 119 -6.16 15.05 -0.05
C VAL A 119 -6.14 16.38 -0.83
N PRO A 120 -5.86 17.53 -0.20
CA PRO A 120 -5.81 18.80 -0.92
C PRO A 120 -4.59 18.90 -1.83
N LYS A 121 -4.63 19.83 -2.80
CA LYS A 121 -3.48 20.10 -3.67
C LYS A 121 -2.27 20.54 -2.83
N GLY A 122 -1.13 19.88 -3.06
CA GLY A 122 0.11 20.13 -2.33
C GLY A 122 0.31 19.24 -1.10
N ALA A 123 -0.72 18.51 -0.65
CA ALA A 123 -0.57 17.50 0.37
C ALA A 123 -0.29 16.13 -0.24
N GLN A 124 0.37 15.27 0.55
CA GLN A 124 0.73 13.90 0.19
C GLN A 124 0.47 12.98 1.39
N LEU A 125 -0.05 11.80 1.13
CA LEU A 125 -0.18 10.72 2.11
C LEU A 125 0.80 9.60 1.77
N PHE A 126 1.46 9.10 2.81
CA PHE A 126 2.32 7.94 2.77
C PHE A 126 1.92 6.96 3.86
N VAL A 127 2.00 5.66 3.56
CA VAL A 127 1.85 4.58 4.54
C VAL A 127 3.13 3.76 4.51
N TRP A 128 3.74 3.53 5.66
CA TRP A 128 5.04 2.89 5.78
C TRP A 128 5.08 2.00 7.02
N ASN A 129 5.94 0.99 7.00
CA ASN A 129 6.09 0.06 8.12
C ASN A 129 7.04 0.62 9.19
N ALA A 130 6.87 0.24 10.46
CA ALA A 130 7.67 0.79 11.56
C ALA A 130 9.21 0.65 11.37
N THR A 131 9.67 -0.37 10.64
CA THR A 131 11.10 -0.60 10.33
C THR A 131 11.63 0.25 9.18
N ARG A 132 10.79 1.06 8.52
CA ARG A 132 11.15 1.94 7.39
C ARG A 132 11.76 1.21 6.19
N THR A 133 11.39 -0.05 6.01
CA THR A 133 11.90 -0.88 4.90
C THR A 133 10.96 -0.88 3.71
N ASP A 134 9.67 -0.61 3.94
CA ASP A 134 8.65 -0.62 2.91
C ASP A 134 7.66 0.54 3.12
N PHE A 135 7.22 1.13 2.02
CA PHE A 135 6.24 2.20 2.00
C PHE A 135 5.48 2.27 0.68
N ILE A 136 4.26 2.81 0.77
CA ILE A 136 3.41 3.13 -0.38
C ILE A 136 3.03 4.61 -0.35
N GLY A 137 2.87 5.18 -1.55
CA GLY A 137 2.63 6.60 -1.78
C GLY A 137 3.50 7.13 -2.92
N ALA A 138 3.62 8.43 -3.14
CA ALA A 138 2.78 9.48 -2.56
C ALA A 138 1.35 9.41 -3.13
N PHE A 139 0.33 9.35 -2.27
CA PHE A 139 -1.05 9.58 -2.66
C PHE A 139 -1.37 11.07 -2.53
N ASP A 140 -1.90 11.69 -3.58
CA ASP A 140 -2.18 13.14 -3.62
C ASP A 140 -3.63 13.42 -4.05
N HIS A 141 -3.97 14.71 -4.21
CA HIS A 141 -5.28 15.15 -4.70
C HIS A 141 -5.79 14.48 -5.99
N ARG A 142 -4.91 13.87 -6.80
CA ARG A 142 -5.29 13.19 -8.05
C ARG A 142 -5.73 11.76 -7.79
N ASN A 143 -5.53 11.27 -6.56
CA ASN A 143 -6.08 10.02 -6.06
C ASN A 143 -7.49 10.22 -5.48
N ASN A 144 -7.92 11.46 -5.24
CA ASN A 144 -9.30 11.76 -4.85
C ASN A 144 -10.24 11.30 -5.98
N LYS A 145 -11.25 10.53 -5.62
CA LYS A 145 -12.30 10.09 -6.53
C LYS A 145 -13.59 10.81 -6.14
N ASP A 146 -14.41 11.13 -7.14
CA ASP A 146 -15.71 11.77 -6.92
C ASP A 146 -16.75 10.79 -6.32
N TRP A 147 -16.37 9.54 -6.10
CA TRP A 147 -17.19 8.47 -5.56
C TRP A 147 -16.40 7.69 -4.50
N GLY A 148 -17.04 7.44 -3.36
CA GLY A 148 -16.62 6.53 -2.29
C GLY A 148 -17.49 5.30 -2.29
#